data_AF-A0AAV8ZCG7-F1
#
_entry.id   AF-A0AAV8ZCG7-F1
#
_cell.length_a   1.000
_cell.length_b   1.000
_cell.length_c   1.000
_cell.angle_alpha   90.00
_cell.angle_beta   90.00
_cell.angle_gamma   90.00
#
_symmetry.space_group_name_H-M   'P 1'
#
loop_
_entity.id
_entity.type
_entity.pdbx_description
1 polymer ?
#
loop_
_entity_poly.entity_id
_entity_poly.type
_entity_poly.pdbx_seq_one_letter_code
_entity_poly.pdbx_strand_id
1 'polypeptide(L)' 'MCPINWNTFMDKSKGYGLCTPSTRAVWYYCFSLHKSYIMYLLSIFFLHIIPALIVDGALVCIGKSPR' A
#
# COMPACT_ATOMS: atom_id res chain seq x y z
N MET A 1 -10.62 28.76 -5.97
CA MET A 1 -10.02 27.64 -5.22
C MET A 1 -8.94 27.03 -6.09
N CYS A 2 -7.67 27.13 -5.71
CA CYS A 2 -6.59 26.46 -6.44
C CYS A 2 -6.71 24.93 -6.28
N PRO A 3 -6.45 24.14 -7.32
CA PRO A 3 -6.56 22.69 -7.25
C PRO A 3 -5.57 22.14 -6.21
N ILE A 4 -6.01 21.14 -5.44
CA ILE A 4 -5.15 20.47 -4.47
C ILE A 4 -4.07 19.72 -5.24
N ASN A 5 -2.80 19.89 -4.86
CA ASN A 5 -1.75 19.04 -5.40
C ASN A 5 -1.73 17.71 -4.64
N TRP A 6 -1.19 16.66 -5.28
CA TRP A 6 -1.14 15.33 -4.69
C TRP A 6 -0.33 15.29 -3.39
N ASN A 7 0.71 16.13 -3.28
CA ASN A 7 1.53 16.22 -2.08
C ASN A 7 0.72 16.68 -0.86
N THR A 8 -0.04 17.77 -0.98
CA THR A 8 -0.89 18.33 0.08
C THR A 8 -2.03 17.39 0.45
N PHE A 9 -2.61 16.68 -0.53
CA PHE A 9 -3.61 15.65 -0.27
C PHE A 9 -3.03 14.51 0.58
N MET A 10 -1.84 14.04 0.22
CA MET A 10 -1.18 12.92 0.87
C MET A 10 -0.64 13.29 2.25
N ASP A 11 -0.09 14.48 2.43
CA ASP A 11 0.36 14.99 3.74
C ASP A 11 -0.81 15.07 4.73
N LYS A 12 -1.96 15.57 4.28
CA LYS A 12 -3.19 15.60 5.09
C LYS A 12 -3.69 14.19 5.40
N SER A 13 -3.70 13.30 4.39
CA SER A 13 -4.13 11.90 4.56
C SER A 13 -3.24 11.14 5.53
N LYS A 14 -1.92 11.38 5.52
CA LYS A 14 -0.98 10.80 6.48
C LYS A 14 -1.26 11.26 7.91
N GLY A 15 -1.44 12.57 8.11
CA GLY A 15 -1.69 13.13 9.43
C GLY A 15 -3.02 12.65 10.03
N TYR A 16 -4.13 12.86 9.31
CA TYR A 16 -5.45 12.51 9.82
C TYR A 16 -5.72 10.99 9.80
N GLY A 17 -5.23 10.29 8.78
CA GLY A 17 -5.43 8.84 8.64
C GLY A 17 -4.73 8.01 9.72
N LEU A 18 -3.64 8.52 10.31
CA LEU A 18 -2.97 7.89 11.45
C LEU A 18 -3.58 8.29 12.81
N CYS A 19 -4.20 9.47 12.91
CA CYS A 19 -4.87 9.92 14.14
C CYS A 19 -6.23 9.24 14.37
N THR A 20 -6.94 8.87 13.30
CA THR A 20 -8.21 8.13 13.37
C THR A 20 -8.13 6.84 12.56
N PRO A 21 -7.31 5.86 13.01
CA PRO A 21 -7.26 4.56 12.36
C PRO A 21 -8.64 3.89 12.45
N SER A 22 -9.20 3.46 11.33
CA SER A 22 -10.37 2.59 11.37
C SER A 22 -9.97 1.27 12.02
N THR A 23 -10.69 0.84 13.04
CA THR A 23 -10.42 -0.43 13.74
C THR A 23 -10.52 -1.66 12.83
N ARG A 24 -11.11 -1.50 11.64
CA ARG A 24 -11.21 -2.52 10.59
C ARG A 24 -10.25 -2.31 9.41
N ALA A 25 -9.39 -1.29 9.46
CA ALA A 25 -8.41 -1.07 8.41
C ALA A 25 -7.30 -2.11 8.52
N VAL A 26 -7.22 -2.98 7.53
CA VAL A 26 -6.11 -3.93 7.37
C VAL A 26 -4.85 -3.19 6.91
N TRP A 27 -5.01 -2.15 6.10
CA TRP A 27 -3.92 -1.29 5.64
C TRP A 27 -4.00 0.10 6.27
N TYR A 28 -3.06 0.37 7.16
CA TYR A 28 -2.74 1.73 7.58
C TYR A 28 -2.04 2.48 6.45
N TYR A 29 -2.03 3.82 6.54
CA TYR A 29 -1.33 4.66 5.57
C TYR A 29 0.16 4.30 5.54
N CYS A 30 0.55 3.49 4.54
CA CYS A 30 1.94 3.09 4.26
C CYS A 30 2.39 3.56 2.86
N PHE A 31 1.63 4.44 2.22
CA PHE A 31 1.96 4.93 0.90
C PHE A 31 3.03 6.03 0.96
N SER A 32 4.17 5.79 0.32
CA SER A 32 5.26 6.75 0.19
C SER A 32 5.40 7.20 -1.26
N LEU A 33 5.37 8.51 -1.49
CA LEU A 33 5.62 9.10 -2.81
C LEU A 33 7.12 9.13 -3.08
N HIS A 34 7.59 8.18 -3.88
CA HIS A 34 8.97 8.19 -4.33
C HIS A 34 9.12 9.10 -5.55
N LYS A 35 10.00 10.11 -5.45
CA LYS A 35 10.33 11.02 -6.56
C LYS A 35 11.03 10.30 -7.72
N SER A 36 11.74 9.21 -7.41
CA SER A 36 12.45 8.40 -8.40
C SER A 36 11.62 7.17 -8.78
N TYR A 37 11.43 6.97 -10.08
CA TYR A 37 10.70 5.82 -10.63
C TYR A 37 11.31 4.47 -10.22
N ILE A 38 12.64 4.38 -10.12
CA ILE A 38 13.32 3.13 -9.71
C ILE A 38 12.96 2.74 -8.27
N MET A 39 13.00 3.67 -7.33
CA MET A 39 12.62 3.40 -5.94
C MET A 39 11.15 3.02 -5.81
N TYR A 40 10.28 3.62 -6.63
CA TYR A 40 8.87 3.24 -6.72
C TYR A 40 8.71 1.79 -7.19
N LEU A 41 9.42 1.38 -8.26
CA LEU A 41 9.38 0.00 -8.76
C LEU A 41 9.92 -1.01 -7.74
N LEU A 42 11.03 -0.71 -7.08
CA LEU A 42 11.57 -1.56 -6.01
C LEU A 42 10.57 -1.70 -4.87
N SER A 43 9.93 -0.60 -4.46
CA SER A 43 8.92 -0.62 -3.41
C SER A 43 7.72 -1.49 -3.79
N ILE A 44 7.22 -1.40 -5.03
CA ILE A 44 6.15 -2.29 -5.52
C ILE A 44 6.60 -3.75 -5.48
N PHE A 45 7.80 -4.04 -5.96
CA PHE A 45 8.30 -5.40 -6.03
C PHE A 45 8.38 -6.05 -4.64
N PHE A 46 8.97 -5.35 -3.66
CA PHE A 46 9.16 -5.88 -2.31
C PHE A 46 7.92 -5.80 -1.42
N LEU A 47 7.15 -4.71 -1.47
CA LEU A 47 6.00 -4.49 -0.58
C LEU A 47 4.68 -5.02 -1.15
N HIS A 48 4.61 -5.30 -2.46
CA HIS A 48 3.38 -5.74 -3.10
C HIS A 48 3.52 -7.11 -3.78
N ILE A 49 4.44 -7.25 -4.73
CA ILE A 49 4.54 -8.47 -5.55
C ILE A 49 5.02 -9.67 -4.73
N ILE A 50 6.09 -9.52 -3.95
CA ILE A 50 6.60 -10.61 -3.12
C ILE A 50 5.57 -11.08 -2.09
N PRO A 51 4.93 -10.21 -1.29
CA PRO A 51 3.89 -10.64 -0.35
C PRO A 51 2.71 -11.33 -1.03
N ALA A 52 2.27 -10.82 -2.19
CA ALA A 52 1.19 -11.44 -2.96
C ALA A 52 1.58 -12.87 -3.40
N LEU A 53 2.78 -13.04 -3.96
CA LEU A 53 3.27 -14.34 -4.41
C LEU A 53 3.42 -15.33 -3.25
N ILE A 54 3.87 -14.87 -2.07
CA ILE A 54 3.97 -15.72 -0.87
C ILE A 54 2.59 -16.20 -0.43
N VAL A 55 1.60 -15.30 -0.37
CA VAL A 55 0.23 -15.65 0.03
C VAL A 55 -0.39 -16.60 -0.99
N ASP A 56 -0.26 -16.32 -2.28
CA ASP A 56 -0.78 -17.16 -3.35
C ASP A 56 -0.12 -18.55 -3.34
N GLY A 57 1.21 -18.60 -3.17
CA GLY A 57 1.96 -19.85 -3.02
C GLY A 57 1.51 -20.65 -1.80
N ALA A 58 1.32 -19.98 -0.65
CA ALA A 58 0.81 -20.63 0.56
C ALA A 58 -0.61 -21.19 0.36
N LEU A 59 -1.50 -20.46 -0.30
CA LEU A 59 -2.86 -20.92 -0.61
C LEU A 59 -2.86 -22.15 -1.53
N VAL A 60 -2.01 -22.15 -2.56
CA VAL A 60 -1.80 -23.31 -3.43
C VAL A 60 -1.29 -24.51 -2.64
N CYS A 61 -0.30 -24.32 -1.75
CA CYS A 61 0.21 -25.40 -0.89
C CYS A 61 -0.86 -25.98 0.07
N ILE A 62 -1.82 -25.17 0.52
CA ILE A 62 -2.93 -25.59 1.39
C ILE A 62 -4.07 -26.26 0.58
N GLY A 63 -3.94 -26.36 -0.75
CA GLY A 63 -4.98 -26.92 -1.62
C GLY A 63 -6.20 -25.99 -1.78
N LYS A 64 -6.07 -24.73 -1.35
CA LYS A 64 -7.04 -23.68 -1.59
C LYS A 64 -6.72 -23.05 -2.95
N SER A 65 -7.03 -23.77 -4.03
CA SER A 65 -6.98 -23.19 -5.37
C SER A 65 -7.92 -21.97 -5.43
N PRO A 66 -7.51 -20.84 -6.03
CA PRO A 66 -8.47 -19.79 -6.37
C PRO A 66 -9.61 -20.44 -7.16
N ARG A 67 -10.86 -20.18 -6.74
CA ARG A 67 -12.06 -20.58 -7.48
C ARG A 67 -12.23 -19.71 -8.71
#